data_AF-A0A2P7UKS4-F1
#
_entry.id   AF-A0A2P7UKS4-F1
#
_cell.length_a   1.000
_cell.length_b   1.000
_cell.length_c   1.000
_cell.angle_alpha   90.00
_cell.angle_beta   90.00
_cell.angle_gamma   90.00
#
_symmetry.space_group_name_H-M   'P 1'
#
loop_
_entity.id
_entity.type
_entity.pdbx_description
1 polymer ?
#
loop_
_entity_poly.entity_id
_entity_poly.type
_entity_poly.pdbx_seq_one_letter_code
_entity_poly.pdbx_strand_id
1 'polypeptide(L)'
;MAELRVSLWAGRNFEARRIRFRRRGVAVRQCQALEFDDVLSSFRLRAGNNGRVTLVLFSGTAYQGDFRVFRGNRDIADLGNFDFNNRTSSFIFVGRNLTISQIREIQRTRTAPRNVVEIRT
;
A
#
# COMPACT_ATOMS: atom_id res chain seq x y z
N MET A 1 15.29 12.03 -13.27
CA MET A 1 14.50 12.21 -12.03
C MET A 1 13.82 10.89 -11.66
N ALA A 2 14.03 10.36 -10.46
CA ALA A 2 13.39 9.13 -10.01
C ALA A 2 11.93 9.37 -9.57
N GLU A 3 11.01 8.52 -10.05
CA GLU A 3 9.57 8.66 -9.81
C GLU A 3 9.12 7.83 -8.60
N LEU A 4 8.43 8.48 -7.66
CA LEU A 4 7.69 7.82 -6.59
C LEU A 4 6.50 7.04 -7.18
N ARG A 5 6.52 5.71 -7.04
CA ARG A 5 5.53 4.82 -7.66
C ARG A 5 5.30 3.54 -6.87
N VAL A 6 4.06 3.09 -6.85
CA VAL A 6 3.69 1.72 -6.48
C VAL A 6 2.92 1.07 -7.62
N SER A 7 3.22 -0.19 -7.90
CA SER A 7 2.42 -1.04 -8.78
C SER A 7 2.01 -2.29 -8.01
N LEU A 8 0.72 -2.60 -8.09
CA LEU A 8 0.02 -3.64 -7.34
C LEU A 8 -0.56 -4.63 -8.35
N TRP A 9 -0.39 -5.93 -8.12
CA TRP A 9 -0.86 -6.99 -9.02
C TRP A 9 -1.70 -8.02 -8.27
N ALA A 10 -2.78 -8.45 -8.93
CA ALA A 10 -3.66 -9.50 -8.40
C ALA A 10 -3.02 -10.89 -8.45
N GLY A 11 -2.08 -11.11 -9.37
CA GLY A 11 -1.32 -12.35 -9.47
C GLY A 11 0.01 -12.30 -8.74
N ARG A 12 0.59 -13.47 -8.49
CA ARG A 12 2.01 -13.61 -8.13
C ARG A 12 2.89 -13.21 -9.32
N ASN A 13 4.19 -13.01 -9.08
CA ASN A 13 5.19 -12.72 -10.10
C ASN A 13 4.87 -11.51 -11.01
N PHE A 14 4.10 -10.54 -10.48
CA PHE A 14 3.71 -9.32 -11.20
C PHE A 14 2.78 -9.57 -12.40
N GLU A 15 1.88 -10.55 -12.28
CA GLU A 15 0.94 -10.95 -13.33
C GLU A 15 -0.52 -10.52 -13.04
N ALA A 16 -1.40 -10.81 -14.00
CA ALA A 16 -2.82 -10.49 -13.97
C ALA A 16 -3.10 -8.98 -13.85
N ARG A 17 -4.27 -8.63 -13.31
CA ARG A 17 -4.75 -7.25 -13.21
C ARG A 17 -3.78 -6.41 -12.38
N ARG A 18 -3.49 -5.21 -12.88
CA ARG A 18 -2.52 -4.28 -12.30
C ARG A 18 -3.12 -2.91 -12.01
N ILE A 19 -2.91 -2.41 -10.81
CA ILE A 19 -3.14 -1.01 -10.47
C ILE A 19 -1.80 -0.31 -10.23
N ARG A 20 -1.70 0.95 -10.64
CA ARG A 20 -0.47 1.74 -10.49
C ARG A 20 -0.79 3.14 -10.01
N PHE A 21 -0.12 3.53 -8.92
CA PHE A 21 -0.15 4.90 -8.42
C PHE A 21 1.22 5.55 -8.59
N ARG A 22 1.20 6.82 -8.95
CA ARG A 22 2.37 7.68 -9.16
C ARG A 22 2.21 8.94 -8.34
N ARG A 23 3.32 9.62 -8.04
CA ARG A 23 3.36 10.94 -7.36
C ARG A 23 2.99 10.86 -5.87
N ARG A 24 2.58 12.01 -5.28
CA ARG A 24 2.52 12.46 -3.86
C ARG A 24 2.02 11.48 -2.77
N GLY A 25 1.65 10.26 -3.11
CA GLY A 25 1.10 9.26 -2.22
C GLY A 25 -0.41 9.14 -2.35
N VAL A 26 -0.93 7.96 -2.01
CA VAL A 26 -2.36 7.65 -2.00
C VAL A 26 -2.67 6.85 -0.75
N ALA A 27 -3.83 7.08 -0.16
CA ALA A 27 -4.43 6.19 0.82
C ALA A 27 -5.73 5.65 0.24
N VAL A 28 -5.89 4.33 0.21
CA VAL A 28 -7.12 3.68 -0.23
C VAL A 28 -7.75 3.08 1.00
N ARG A 29 -8.87 3.68 1.42
CA ARG A 29 -9.61 3.31 2.62
C ARG A 29 -10.37 2.00 2.43
N GLN A 30 -10.82 1.73 1.20
CA GLN A 30 -11.59 0.55 0.82
C GLN A 30 -11.09 0.10 -0.56
N CYS A 31 -10.48 -1.10 -0.61
CA CYS A 31 -9.97 -1.64 -1.87
C CYS A 31 -11.09 -2.02 -2.85
N GLN A 32 -12.31 -2.21 -2.36
CA GLN A 32 -13.52 -2.45 -3.16
C GLN A 32 -13.75 -1.33 -4.18
N ALA A 33 -13.40 -0.07 -3.85
CA ALA A 33 -13.42 1.09 -4.77
C ALA A 33 -12.70 0.85 -6.11
N LEU A 34 -11.73 -0.06 -6.09
CA LEU A 34 -10.83 -0.36 -7.20
C LEU A 34 -10.97 -1.81 -7.67
N GLU A 35 -12.01 -2.51 -7.20
CA GLU A 35 -12.21 -3.95 -7.36
C GLU A 35 -10.98 -4.75 -6.90
N PHE A 36 -10.15 -4.22 -5.99
CA PHE A 36 -8.83 -4.75 -5.63
C PHE A 36 -8.79 -5.33 -4.21
N ASP A 37 -9.95 -5.58 -3.64
CA ASP A 37 -10.12 -6.15 -2.31
C ASP A 37 -9.72 -7.62 -2.29
N ASP A 38 -8.92 -8.02 -1.30
CA ASP A 38 -8.52 -9.41 -1.05
C ASP A 38 -7.93 -10.17 -2.27
N VAL A 39 -7.37 -9.45 -3.23
CA VAL A 39 -6.73 -10.04 -4.43
C VAL A 39 -5.26 -9.67 -4.58
N LEU A 40 -4.74 -8.73 -3.79
CA LEU A 40 -3.33 -8.32 -3.91
C LEU A 40 -2.39 -9.49 -3.59
N SER A 41 -1.55 -9.88 -4.56
CA SER A 41 -0.59 -10.99 -4.43
C SER A 41 0.86 -10.58 -4.65
N SER A 42 1.14 -9.52 -5.42
CA SER A 42 2.52 -9.05 -5.65
C SER A 42 2.59 -7.54 -5.90
N PHE A 43 3.74 -6.92 -5.62
CA PHE A 43 3.92 -5.49 -5.83
C PHE A 43 5.36 -5.06 -6.09
N ARG A 44 5.48 -3.87 -6.69
CA ARG A 44 6.76 -3.15 -6.86
C ARG A 44 6.63 -1.76 -6.28
N LEU A 45 7.56 -1.43 -5.39
CA LEU A 45 7.65 -0.16 -4.71
C LEU A 45 8.89 0.59 -5.18
N ARG A 46 8.73 1.85 -5.56
CA ARG A 46 9.82 2.71 -6.01
C ARG A 46 9.78 4.04 -5.29
N ALA A 47 10.89 4.37 -4.63
CA ALA A 47 11.11 5.67 -4.04
C ALA A 47 11.39 6.71 -5.12
N GLY A 48 10.95 7.94 -4.88
CA GLY A 48 11.35 9.08 -5.69
C GLY A 48 12.75 9.58 -5.30
N ASN A 49 13.09 10.80 -5.72
CA ASN A 49 14.39 11.42 -5.48
C ASN A 49 14.81 11.48 -3.99
N ASN A 50 13.87 11.49 -3.05
CA ASN A 50 14.18 11.56 -1.62
C ASN A 50 14.61 10.21 -1.01
N GLY A 51 14.60 9.12 -1.79
CA GLY A 51 14.96 7.77 -1.34
C GLY A 51 14.01 7.16 -0.31
N ARG A 52 12.90 7.83 0.03
CA ARG A 52 11.98 7.43 1.11
C ARG A 52 10.61 7.09 0.54
N VAL A 53 10.10 5.94 0.93
CA VAL A 53 8.78 5.47 0.56
C VAL A 53 8.30 4.44 1.58
N THR A 54 7.02 4.50 1.93
CA THR A 54 6.34 3.49 2.73
C THR A 54 5.09 3.02 2.00
N LEU A 55 4.93 1.70 1.91
CA LEU A 55 3.66 1.04 1.62
C LEU A 55 3.23 0.30 2.89
N VAL A 56 2.01 0.56 3.35
CA VAL A 56 1.36 -0.17 4.44
C VAL A 56 0.15 -0.87 3.85
N LEU A 57 0.09 -2.19 3.98
CA LEU A 57 -1.05 -3.01 3.61
C LEU A 57 -1.80 -3.37 4.88
N PHE A 58 -3.12 -3.26 4.85
CA PHE A 58 -4.01 -3.56 5.98
C PHE A 58 -5.00 -4.65 5.60
N SER A 59 -5.28 -5.55 6.54
CA SER A 59 -6.17 -6.68 6.32
C SER A 59 -7.65 -6.37 6.52
N GLY A 60 -7.98 -5.14 6.90
CA GLY A 60 -9.33 -4.65 7.01
C GLY A 60 -9.47 -3.31 6.30
N THR A 61 -10.72 -2.92 6.07
CA THR A 61 -11.05 -1.60 5.53
C THR A 61 -10.73 -0.50 6.56
N ALA A 62 -10.71 0.76 6.12
CA ALA A 62 -10.45 1.93 6.96
C ALA A 62 -9.16 1.83 7.80
N TYR A 63 -8.10 1.25 7.20
CA TYR A 63 -6.79 1.10 7.80
C TYR A 63 -6.81 0.23 9.07
N GLN A 64 -7.68 -0.79 9.13
CA GLN A 64 -7.84 -1.68 10.28
C GLN A 64 -7.18 -3.05 10.06
N GLY A 65 -7.21 -3.89 11.09
CA GLY A 65 -6.73 -5.27 11.04
C GLY A 65 -5.21 -5.39 11.14
N ASP A 66 -4.70 -6.56 10.75
CA ASP A 66 -3.27 -6.81 10.67
C ASP A 66 -2.65 -5.92 9.60
N PHE A 67 -1.39 -5.55 9.78
CA PHE A 67 -0.68 -4.77 8.77
C PHE A 67 0.73 -5.29 8.47
N ARG A 68 1.15 -5.04 7.23
CA ARG A 68 2.53 -5.23 6.76
C ARG A 68 3.09 -3.93 6.25
N VAL A 69 4.36 -3.66 6.57
CA VAL A 69 5.04 -2.41 6.23
C VAL A 69 6.22 -2.69 5.33
N PHE A 70 6.25 -2.05 4.18
CA PHE A 70 7.32 -2.15 3.20
C PHE A 70 7.92 -0.77 2.97
N ARG A 71 9.26 -0.70 2.98
CA ARG A 71 9.99 0.56 2.82
C ARG A 71 11.11 0.43 1.79
N GLY A 72 11.43 1.56 1.17
CA GLY A 72 12.45 1.65 0.13
C GLY A 72 12.03 0.98 -1.17
N ASN A 73 12.98 0.84 -2.10
CA ASN A 73 12.75 0.11 -3.33
C ASN A 73 12.58 -1.39 -3.03
N ARG A 74 11.45 -1.97 -3.45
CA ARG A 74 11.12 -3.38 -3.21
C ARG A 74 10.43 -4.00 -4.41
N ASP A 75 10.76 -5.25 -4.67
CA ASP A 75 10.06 -6.13 -5.61
C ASP A 75 9.62 -7.37 -4.83
N ILE A 76 8.33 -7.42 -4.51
CA ILE A 76 7.74 -8.55 -3.79
C ILE A 76 6.92 -9.34 -4.80
N ALA A 77 7.48 -10.47 -5.24
CA ALA A 77 6.86 -11.34 -6.23
C ALA A 77 5.73 -12.22 -5.65
N ASP A 78 5.74 -12.47 -4.33
CA ASP A 78 4.71 -13.25 -3.65
C ASP A 78 4.52 -12.74 -2.21
N LEU A 79 3.32 -12.24 -1.91
CA LEU A 79 2.91 -11.83 -0.56
C LEU A 79 2.64 -13.01 0.36
N GLY A 80 2.56 -14.23 -0.17
CA GLY A 80 2.53 -15.47 0.61
C GLY A 80 3.74 -15.59 1.54
N ASN A 81 4.91 -15.10 1.11
CA ASN A 81 6.13 -15.05 1.92
C ASN A 81 6.04 -14.11 3.15
N PHE A 82 4.94 -13.37 3.28
CA PHE A 82 4.67 -12.44 4.37
C PHE A 82 3.35 -12.75 5.09
N ASP A 83 2.74 -13.90 4.81
CA ASP A 83 1.41 -14.33 5.30
C ASP A 83 0.29 -13.31 4.99
N PHE A 84 0.41 -12.64 3.82
CA PHE A 84 -0.46 -11.51 3.45
C PHE A 84 -1.02 -11.60 2.02
N ASN A 85 -0.91 -12.76 1.37
CA ASN A 85 -1.47 -12.98 0.04
C ASN A 85 -3.00 -12.88 0.08
N ASN A 86 -3.61 -12.12 -0.83
CA ASN A 86 -5.07 -12.00 -0.93
C ASN A 86 -5.75 -11.52 0.37
N ARG A 87 -5.03 -10.72 1.17
CA ARG A 87 -5.55 -10.19 2.45
C ARG A 87 -5.72 -8.69 2.49
N THR A 88 -5.40 -7.95 1.43
CA THR A 88 -5.35 -6.48 1.50
C THR A 88 -6.71 -5.86 1.21
N SER A 89 -7.30 -5.22 2.22
CA SER A 89 -8.60 -4.54 2.10
C SER A 89 -8.53 -3.02 2.24
N SER A 90 -7.39 -2.49 2.71
CA SER A 90 -7.03 -1.08 2.58
C SER A 90 -5.50 -0.90 2.56
N PHE A 91 -5.01 0.22 2.05
CA PHE A 91 -3.55 0.48 2.03
C PHE A 91 -3.19 1.95 2.03
N ILE A 92 -1.94 2.22 2.40
CA ILE A 92 -1.33 3.55 2.39
C ILE A 92 -0.01 3.48 1.64
N PHE A 93 0.16 4.35 0.64
CA PHE A 93 1.39 4.56 -0.09
C PHE A 93 1.84 6.01 0.03
N VAL A 94 3.01 6.26 0.60
CA VAL A 94 3.51 7.64 0.80
C VAL A 94 5.01 7.76 0.53
N GLY A 95 5.43 8.92 0.02
CA GLY A 95 6.83 9.28 -0.24
C GLY A 95 7.61 9.68 1.01
N ARG A 96 7.36 9.06 2.16
CA ARG A 96 8.06 9.30 3.43
C ARG A 96 8.07 8.03 4.27
N ASN A 97 8.87 8.01 5.33
CA ASN A 97 8.84 6.93 6.31
C ASN A 97 7.67 7.13 7.27
N LEU A 98 6.78 6.14 7.37
CA LEU A 98 5.81 6.05 8.48
C LEU A 98 6.38 5.13 9.56
N THR A 99 6.35 5.57 10.82
CA THR A 99 6.71 4.74 11.97
C THR A 99 5.56 3.81 12.36
N ILE A 100 5.86 2.79 13.17
CA ILE A 100 4.82 1.91 13.72
C ILE A 100 3.83 2.69 14.60
N SER A 101 4.31 3.67 15.39
CA SER A 101 3.43 4.52 16.19
C SER A 101 2.49 5.36 15.34
N GLN A 102 2.96 5.93 14.23
CA GLN A 102 2.12 6.67 13.28
C GLN A 102 1.10 5.75 12.61
N ILE A 103 1.47 4.53 12.26
CA ILE A 103 0.55 3.55 11.67
C ILE A 103 -0.53 3.18 12.68
N ARG A 104 -0.17 2.89 13.93
CA ARG A 104 -1.14 2.62 15.01
C ARG A 104 -2.06 3.80 15.28
N GLU A 105 -1.56 5.03 15.21
CA GLU A 105 -2.38 6.23 15.31
C GLU A 105 -3.39 6.34 14.15
N ILE A 106 -2.97 6.01 12.93
CA ILE A 106 -3.87 5.91 11.77
C ILE A 106 -4.93 4.82 12.00
N GLN A 107 -4.57 3.65 12.55
CA GLN A 107 -5.57 2.63 12.89
C GLN A 107 -6.56 3.15 13.94
N ARG A 108 -6.07 3.81 14.99
CA ARG A 108 -6.90 4.37 16.08
C ARG A 108 -7.87 5.43 15.58
N THR A 109 -7.41 6.32 14.70
CA THR A 109 -8.19 7.47 14.20
C THR A 109 -8.93 7.20 12.90
N ARG A 110 -8.64 6.08 12.23
CA ARG A 110 -9.14 5.72 10.88
C ARG A 110 -8.95 6.84 9.86
N THR A 111 -7.91 7.66 10.06
CA THR A 111 -7.66 8.88 9.30
C THR A 111 -6.40 8.74 8.47
N ALA A 112 -6.49 9.00 7.16
CA ALA A 112 -5.35 8.92 6.25
C ALA A 112 -4.22 9.89 6.64
N PRO A 113 -2.97 9.60 6.27
CA PRO A 113 -1.87 10.54 6.47
C PRO A 113 -2.10 11.87 5.73
N ARG A 114 -1.64 12.98 6.31
CA ARG A 114 -1.70 14.29 5.63
C ARG A 114 -0.92 14.30 4.31
N ASN A 115 -1.38 15.13 3.38
CA ASN A 115 -0.79 15.38 2.04
C ASN A 115 -0.83 14.15 1.10
N VAL A 116 -1.89 13.36 1.18
CA VAL A 116 -2.18 12.25 0.25
C VAL A 116 -3.58 12.41 -0.33
N VAL A 117 -3.81 11.84 -1.51
CA VAL A 117 -5.18 11.63 -1.99
C VAL A 117 -5.77 10.44 -1.23
N GLU A 118 -6.97 10.59 -0.69
CA GLU A 118 -7.70 9.49 -0.06
C GLU A 118 -8.85 9.02 -0.96
N ILE A 119 -8.90 7.71 -1.24
CA ILE A 119 -9.99 7.04 -1.97
C ILE A 119 -10.85 6.29 -0.93
N ARG A 120 -12.16 6.54 -0.90
CA ARG A 120 -13.02 6.11 0.22
C ARG A 120 -14.12 5.10 -0.09
N THR A 121 -14.50 4.85 -1.34
CA THR A 121 -15.77 4.20 -1.68
C THR A 121 -15.80 2.69 -1.47
#